data_AF-A0A437J299-F1
#
_entry.id   AF-A0A437J299-F1
#
_cell.length_a   1.000
_cell.length_b   1.000
_cell.length_c   1.000
_cell.angle_alpha   90.00
_cell.angle_beta   90.00
_cell.angle_gamma   90.00
#
_symmetry.space_group_name_H-M   'P 1'
#
loop_
_entity.id
_entity.type
_entity.pdbx_description
1 polymer ?
#
loop_
_entity_poly.entity_id
_entity_poly.type
_entity_poly.pdbx_seq_one_letter_code
_entity_poly.pdbx_strand_id
1 'polypeptide(L)'
;MQFTRPVLEAAGFVGWIPFPAIRESACPSSGGVYVITYSCSEPPTFAEQSCGGWFKGKDPTASLAALSANWVDDAEVVYIGKADRLKRRLTQFADFGAGKPIGHWGGRLIWQLPRTDQLLVAWRETPGRVPLEVEGELIAAFRRAYGKAPFANDPHRLGA
;
A
#
# COMPACT_ATOMS: atom_id res chain seq x y z
N MET A 1 9.76 16.12 -0.74
CA MET A 1 9.00 15.52 0.38
C MET A 1 9.69 14.22 0.73
N GLN A 2 10.05 14.03 2.00
CA GLN A 2 10.49 12.72 2.49
C GLN A 2 9.24 11.90 2.83
N PHE A 3 9.27 10.59 2.62
CA PHE A 3 8.12 9.71 2.86
C PHE A 3 8.29 8.96 4.19
N THR A 4 8.49 9.73 5.26
CA THR A 4 8.57 9.22 6.63
C THR A 4 7.28 9.55 7.36
N ARG A 5 6.95 8.76 8.39
CA ARG A 5 5.76 8.99 9.21
C ARG A 5 5.61 10.43 9.72
N PRO A 6 6.61 11.08 10.34
CA PRO A 6 6.45 12.46 10.82
C PRO A 6 6.10 13.46 9.71
N VAL A 7 6.67 13.31 8.52
CA VAL A 7 6.38 14.19 7.38
C VAL A 7 4.98 13.93 6.83
N LEU A 8 4.52 12.68 6.82
CA LEU A 8 3.17 12.30 6.40
C LEU A 8 2.11 12.76 7.42
N GLU A 9 2.38 12.66 8.72
CA GLU A 9 1.54 13.22 9.78
C GLU A 9 1.39 14.74 9.62
N ALA A 10 2.49 15.46 9.40
CA ALA A 10 2.46 16.90 9.10
C ALA A 10 1.70 17.22 7.79
N ALA A 11 1.71 16.30 6.83
CA ALA A 11 0.93 16.39 5.60
C ALA A 11 -0.55 15.98 5.76
N GLY A 12 -1.00 15.65 6.98
CA GLY A 12 -2.39 15.34 7.31
C GLY A 12 -2.76 13.86 7.23
N PHE A 13 -1.79 12.94 7.14
CA PHE A 13 -2.06 11.50 7.26
C PHE A 13 -2.30 11.10 8.72
N VAL A 14 -3.36 10.34 8.94
CA VAL A 14 -3.76 9.82 10.25
C VAL A 14 -4.08 8.32 10.16
N GLY A 15 -4.34 7.68 11.28
CA GLY A 15 -4.64 6.24 11.35
C GLY A 15 -3.47 5.48 11.94
N TRP A 16 -2.43 5.24 11.16
CA TRP A 16 -1.22 4.49 11.56
C TRP A 16 -1.55 3.20 12.33
N ILE A 17 -2.49 2.41 11.78
CA ILE A 17 -3.00 1.18 12.40
C ILE A 17 -2.73 -0.03 11.50
N PRO A 18 -2.62 -1.24 12.08
CA PRO A 18 -2.50 -2.46 11.28
C PRO A 18 -3.80 -2.80 10.55
N PHE A 19 -3.71 -3.56 9.45
CA PHE A 19 -4.86 -3.95 8.63
C PHE A 19 -6.04 -4.57 9.41
N PRO A 20 -5.84 -5.47 10.39
CA PRO A 20 -6.95 -6.04 11.16
C PRO A 20 -7.80 -5.00 11.90
N ALA A 21 -7.20 -3.88 12.31
CA ALA A 21 -7.90 -2.81 13.04
C ALA A 21 -8.73 -1.90 12.12
N ILE A 22 -8.61 -2.02 10.79
CA ILE A 22 -9.26 -1.12 9.84
C ILE A 22 -10.77 -1.14 9.96
N ARG A 23 -11.40 -2.26 10.27
CA ARG A 23 -12.87 -2.37 10.31
C ARG A 23 -13.47 -1.59 11.48
N GLU A 24 -12.78 -1.55 12.62
CA GLU A 24 -13.23 -0.89 13.85
C GLU A 24 -12.71 0.56 13.99
N SER A 25 -11.80 0.98 13.11
CA SER A 25 -11.19 2.31 13.18
C SER A 25 -12.12 3.48 12.81
N ALA A 26 -11.66 4.69 13.12
CA ALA A 26 -12.27 5.95 12.68
C ALA A 26 -11.97 6.31 11.20
N CYS A 27 -11.54 5.35 10.36
CA CYS A 27 -11.29 5.63 8.95
C CYS A 27 -12.57 6.14 8.26
N PRO A 28 -12.52 7.29 7.57
CA PRO A 28 -13.70 7.92 7.04
C PRO A 28 -14.24 7.19 5.81
N SER A 29 -15.53 7.38 5.52
CA SER A 29 -16.16 6.82 4.31
C SER A 29 -16.05 7.72 3.08
N SER A 30 -15.44 8.90 3.23
CA SER A 30 -15.17 9.87 2.18
C SER A 30 -14.01 9.44 1.27
N GLY A 31 -13.78 10.21 0.22
CA GLY A 31 -12.69 10.00 -0.72
C GLY A 31 -11.36 10.54 -0.19
N GLY A 32 -10.27 9.88 -0.56
CA GLY A 32 -8.94 10.31 -0.19
C GLY A 32 -7.84 9.35 -0.65
N VAL A 33 -6.66 9.57 -0.09
CA VAL A 33 -5.46 8.77 -0.34
C VAL A 33 -5.04 8.03 0.93
N TYR A 34 -4.29 6.95 0.75
CA TYR A 34 -3.73 6.17 1.84
C TYR A 34 -2.33 5.71 1.50
N VAL A 35 -1.55 5.45 2.55
CA VAL A 35 -0.21 4.88 2.47
C VAL A 35 -0.14 3.63 3.32
N ILE A 36 0.68 2.68 2.87
CA ILE A 36 1.09 1.52 3.65
C ILE A 36 2.57 1.68 3.97
N THR A 37 2.91 1.56 5.24
CA THR A 37 4.31 1.60 5.69
C THR A 37 4.79 0.26 6.19
N TYR A 38 6.07 0.02 5.94
CA TYR A 38 6.81 -1.13 6.43
C TYR A 38 8.08 -0.59 7.09
N SER A 39 8.24 -0.87 8.38
CA SER A 39 9.42 -0.46 9.15
C SER A 39 10.29 -1.68 9.41
N CYS A 40 11.39 -1.82 8.68
CA CYS A 40 12.44 -2.78 9.01
C CYS A 40 13.81 -2.19 8.66
N SER A 41 14.80 -2.50 9.50
CA SER A 41 16.19 -2.03 9.35
C SER A 41 16.97 -2.78 8.27
N GLU A 42 16.42 -3.88 7.74
CA GLU A 42 17.08 -4.75 6.76
C GLU A 42 16.16 -5.02 5.56
N PRO A 43 16.73 -5.35 4.38
CA PRO A 43 15.95 -5.79 3.24
C PRO A 43 15.04 -6.97 3.61
N PRO A 44 13.75 -6.95 3.22
CA PRO A 44 12.82 -8.00 3.59
C PRO A 44 13.17 -9.32 2.91
N THR A 45 13.09 -10.41 3.66
CA THR A 45 12.98 -11.74 3.05
C THR A 45 11.52 -11.93 2.62
N PHE A 46 11.30 -11.94 1.30
CA PHE A 46 9.96 -12.10 0.75
C PHE A 46 9.44 -13.53 0.89
N ALA A 47 8.12 -13.67 1.09
CA ALA A 47 7.46 -14.97 1.06
C ALA A 47 7.37 -15.52 -0.37
N GLU A 48 7.59 -16.83 -0.54
CA GLU A 48 7.44 -17.51 -1.84
C GLU A 48 6.02 -17.48 -2.38
N GLN A 49 5.02 -17.41 -1.48
CA GLN A 49 3.60 -17.34 -1.80
C GLN A 49 2.96 -16.14 -1.13
N SER A 50 2.04 -15.48 -1.84
CA SER A 50 1.24 -14.41 -1.27
C SER A 50 0.14 -14.97 -0.36
N CYS A 51 -0.09 -14.32 0.77
CA CYS A 51 -1.29 -14.59 1.60
C CYS A 51 -2.58 -13.96 1.02
N GLY A 52 -2.46 -13.24 -0.10
CA GLY A 52 -3.56 -12.59 -0.79
C GLY A 52 -4.62 -13.58 -1.28
N GLY A 53 -5.88 -13.14 -1.33
CA GLY A 53 -6.98 -13.97 -1.78
C GLY A 53 -7.06 -14.17 -3.30
N TRP A 54 -7.44 -15.37 -3.70
CA TRP A 54 -7.55 -15.79 -5.11
C TRP A 54 -8.87 -15.32 -5.74
N PHE A 55 -8.93 -14.04 -6.10
CA PHE A 55 -10.11 -13.48 -6.76
C PHE A 55 -10.23 -13.99 -8.20
N LYS A 56 -11.38 -14.59 -8.53
CA LYS A 56 -11.64 -15.23 -9.84
C LYS A 56 -10.58 -16.27 -10.22
N GLY A 57 -10.06 -17.01 -9.23
CA GLY A 57 -9.08 -18.08 -9.44
C GLY A 57 -7.68 -17.61 -9.82
N LYS A 58 -7.39 -16.31 -9.69
CA LYS A 58 -6.07 -15.75 -10.01
C LYS A 58 -5.16 -15.74 -8.78
N ASP A 59 -4.02 -16.43 -8.86
CA ASP A 59 -2.97 -16.41 -7.85
C ASP A 59 -2.35 -15.00 -7.74
N PRO A 60 -2.37 -14.35 -6.56
CA PRO A 60 -1.80 -13.03 -6.39
C PRO A 60 -0.27 -13.02 -6.21
N THR A 61 0.36 -14.19 -6.11
CA THR A 61 1.81 -14.35 -5.96
C THR A 61 2.58 -13.73 -7.11
N ALA A 62 3.60 -12.94 -6.78
CA ALA A 62 4.61 -12.44 -7.70
C ALA A 62 5.92 -13.20 -7.51
N SER A 63 6.71 -13.28 -8.59
CA SER A 63 8.03 -13.91 -8.53
C SER A 63 8.99 -13.11 -7.63
N LEU A 64 9.92 -13.81 -6.98
CA LEU A 64 10.96 -13.16 -6.16
C LEU A 64 11.74 -12.11 -6.96
N ALA A 65 12.05 -12.39 -8.23
CA ALA A 65 12.71 -11.43 -9.12
C ALA A 65 11.91 -10.13 -9.29
N ALA A 66 10.58 -10.23 -9.42
CA ALA A 66 9.72 -9.05 -9.51
C ALA A 66 9.67 -8.28 -8.18
N LEU A 67 9.61 -8.97 -7.04
CA LEU A 67 9.64 -8.33 -5.73
C LEU A 67 10.98 -7.57 -5.53
N SER A 68 12.11 -8.24 -5.76
CA SER A 68 13.44 -7.62 -5.64
C SER A 68 13.62 -6.43 -6.57
N ALA A 69 13.12 -6.49 -7.81
CA ALA A 69 13.23 -5.36 -8.74
C ALA A 69 12.42 -4.13 -8.31
N ASN A 70 11.26 -4.35 -7.67
CA ASN A 70 10.40 -3.28 -7.17
C ASN A 70 10.83 -2.75 -5.80
N TRP A 71 11.63 -3.49 -5.02
CA TRP A 71 12.05 -3.09 -3.67
C TRP A 71 12.78 -1.75 -3.67
N VAL A 72 12.40 -0.84 -2.77
CA VAL A 72 13.00 0.50 -2.66
C VAL A 72 13.72 0.60 -1.33
N ASP A 73 15.04 0.72 -1.36
CA ASP A 73 15.84 0.87 -0.15
C ASP A 73 15.53 2.19 0.57
N ASP A 74 15.62 2.19 1.89
CA ASP A 74 15.39 3.33 2.79
C ASP A 74 13.99 3.99 2.71
N ALA A 75 13.05 3.37 2.00
CA ALA A 75 11.67 3.85 1.91
C ALA A 75 10.77 3.19 2.96
N GLU A 76 10.21 4.00 3.86
CA GLU A 76 9.20 3.53 4.82
C GLU A 76 7.86 3.22 4.12
N VAL A 77 7.47 4.04 3.13
CA VAL A 77 6.23 3.84 2.37
C VAL A 77 6.42 2.81 1.26
N VAL A 78 5.71 1.69 1.36
CA VAL A 78 5.75 0.59 0.38
C VAL A 78 4.59 0.63 -0.60
N TYR A 79 3.51 1.37 -0.31
CA TYR A 79 2.39 1.53 -1.22
C TYR A 79 1.67 2.85 -0.98
N ILE A 80 1.26 3.50 -2.07
CA ILE A 80 0.38 4.68 -2.07
C ILE A 80 -0.85 4.32 -2.90
N GLY A 81 -2.04 4.53 -2.35
CA GLY A 81 -3.28 4.27 -3.05
C GLY A 81 -4.32 5.36 -2.87
N LYS A 82 -5.34 5.33 -3.72
CA LYS A 82 -6.53 6.19 -3.63
C LYS A 82 -7.84 5.43 -3.49
N ALA A 83 -8.84 6.12 -2.97
CA ALA A 83 -10.20 5.61 -2.84
C ALA A 83 -11.24 6.73 -2.94
N ASP A 84 -12.38 6.44 -3.58
CA ASP A 84 -13.56 7.31 -3.48
C ASP A 84 -14.30 7.09 -2.15
N ARG A 85 -14.07 5.94 -1.50
CA ARG A 85 -14.54 5.59 -0.16
C ARG A 85 -13.44 4.87 0.61
N LEU A 86 -12.69 5.59 1.43
CA LEU A 86 -11.50 5.10 2.14
C LEU A 86 -11.78 3.85 2.97
N LYS A 87 -12.74 3.92 3.90
CA LYS A 87 -13.10 2.78 4.79
C LYS A 87 -13.40 1.51 4.00
N ARG A 88 -14.20 1.61 2.93
CA ARG A 88 -14.56 0.46 2.09
C ARG A 88 -13.33 -0.11 1.39
N ARG A 89 -12.51 0.73 0.76
CA ARG A 89 -11.33 0.28 0.01
C ARG A 89 -10.30 -0.38 0.93
N LEU A 90 -9.98 0.23 2.06
CA LEU A 90 -9.02 -0.32 3.01
C LEU A 90 -9.53 -1.61 3.67
N THR A 91 -10.83 -1.72 3.93
CA THR A 91 -11.43 -2.98 4.41
C THR A 91 -11.31 -4.09 3.35
N GLN A 92 -11.56 -3.78 2.08
CA GLN A 92 -11.36 -4.73 0.99
C GLN A 92 -9.89 -5.15 0.84
N PHE A 93 -8.96 -4.23 1.10
CA PHE A 93 -7.53 -4.53 1.05
C PHE A 93 -7.13 -5.45 2.21
N ALA A 94 -7.61 -5.18 3.43
CA ALA A 94 -7.42 -6.05 4.59
C ALA A 94 -8.01 -7.44 4.35
N ASP A 95 -9.24 -7.51 3.84
CA ASP A 95 -9.93 -8.77 3.53
C ASP A 95 -9.16 -9.58 2.46
N PHE A 96 -8.61 -8.90 1.44
CA PHE A 96 -7.75 -9.54 0.45
C PHE A 96 -6.48 -10.13 1.08
N GLY A 97 -5.79 -9.38 1.94
CA GLY A 97 -4.61 -9.86 2.65
C GLY A 97 -4.88 -11.01 3.62
N ALA A 98 -6.13 -11.12 4.09
CA ALA A 98 -6.62 -12.25 4.87
C ALA A 98 -7.07 -13.46 4.02
N GLY A 99 -6.68 -13.51 2.74
CA GLY A 99 -6.97 -14.62 1.83
C GLY A 99 -8.38 -14.62 1.22
N LYS A 100 -9.23 -13.62 1.49
CA LYS A 100 -10.59 -13.60 0.94
C LYS A 100 -10.57 -13.26 -0.56
N PRO A 101 -11.39 -13.91 -1.40
CA PRO A 101 -11.43 -13.68 -2.83
C PRO A 101 -12.10 -12.34 -3.17
N ILE A 102 -11.38 -11.24 -2.97
CA ILE A 102 -11.84 -9.86 -3.19
C ILE A 102 -11.07 -9.24 -4.36
N GLY A 103 -11.75 -8.49 -5.22
CA GLY A 103 -11.12 -7.77 -6.32
C GLY A 103 -10.22 -6.62 -5.86
N HIS A 104 -9.03 -6.92 -5.33
CA HIS A 104 -8.04 -5.93 -4.89
C HIS A 104 -6.63 -6.27 -5.40
N TRP A 105 -6.42 -6.13 -6.71
CA TRP A 105 -5.14 -6.49 -7.34
C TRP A 105 -4.01 -5.46 -7.15
N GLY A 106 -4.36 -4.17 -7.04
CA GLY A 106 -3.40 -3.10 -6.78
C GLY A 106 -2.77 -3.26 -5.39
N GLY A 107 -1.46 -3.00 -5.28
CA GLY A 107 -0.75 -3.12 -4.01
C GLY A 107 -0.46 -4.56 -3.56
N ARG A 108 -0.81 -5.59 -4.35
CA ARG A 108 -0.72 -7.00 -3.89
C ARG A 108 0.67 -7.45 -3.43
N LEU A 109 1.75 -6.80 -3.88
CA LEU A 109 3.12 -7.19 -3.54
C LEU A 109 3.39 -7.07 -2.03
N ILE A 110 2.68 -6.18 -1.31
CA ILE A 110 2.85 -6.05 0.14
C ILE A 110 2.53 -7.36 0.89
N TRP A 111 1.70 -8.24 0.30
CA TRP A 111 1.30 -9.50 0.91
C TRP A 111 2.35 -10.61 0.75
N GLN A 112 3.52 -10.29 0.20
CA GLN A 112 4.73 -11.12 0.25
C GLN A 112 5.84 -10.48 1.08
N LEU A 113 5.57 -9.35 1.75
CA LEU A 113 6.48 -8.83 2.78
C LEU A 113 6.41 -9.72 4.04
N PRO A 114 7.51 -9.82 4.81
CA PRO A 114 7.45 -10.50 6.10
C PRO A 114 6.59 -9.70 7.06
N ARG A 115 6.01 -10.39 8.04
CA ARG A 115 5.22 -9.78 9.13
C ARG A 115 4.17 -8.79 8.61
N THR A 116 3.33 -9.25 7.68
CA THR A 116 2.23 -8.44 7.12
C THR A 116 1.26 -7.94 8.19
N ASP A 117 1.24 -8.57 9.37
CA ASP A 117 0.55 -8.13 10.59
C ASP A 117 1.04 -6.78 11.13
N GLN A 118 2.28 -6.40 10.82
CA GLN A 118 2.93 -5.16 11.29
C GLN A 118 2.85 -4.00 10.29
N LEU A 119 2.35 -4.23 9.07
CA LEU A 119 2.15 -3.17 8.09
C LEU A 119 1.16 -2.15 8.65
N LEU A 120 1.54 -0.88 8.65
CA LEU A 120 0.68 0.20 9.12
C LEU A 120 -0.01 0.88 7.94
N VAL A 121 -1.27 1.22 8.15
CA VAL A 121 -2.12 1.93 7.21
C VAL A 121 -2.37 3.33 7.75
N ALA A 122 -2.11 4.34 6.94
CA ALA A 122 -2.54 5.71 7.22
C ALA A 122 -3.30 6.28 6.03
N TRP A 123 -4.23 7.20 6.29
CA TRP A 123 -5.08 7.81 5.28
C TRP A 123 -5.18 9.32 5.46
N ARG A 124 -5.55 9.99 4.38
CA ARG A 124 -5.83 11.42 4.34
C ARG A 124 -7.01 11.68 3.41
N GLU A 125 -8.06 12.31 3.92
CA GLU A 125 -9.18 12.78 3.12
C GLU A 125 -8.73 13.87 2.13
N THR A 126 -9.38 13.96 0.97
CA THR A 126 -9.05 14.96 -0.06
C THR A 126 -10.29 15.78 -0.44
N PRO A 127 -10.86 16.58 0.49
CA PRO A 127 -12.04 17.37 0.21
C PRO A 127 -11.80 18.36 -0.94
N GLY A 128 -12.76 18.45 -1.86
CA GLY A 128 -12.66 19.32 -3.03
C GLY A 128 -11.61 18.93 -4.06
N ARG A 129 -10.98 17.75 -3.91
CA ARG A 129 -9.95 17.25 -4.84
C ARG A 129 -10.25 15.83 -5.30
N VAL A 130 -9.87 15.53 -6.54
CA VAL A 130 -9.98 14.18 -7.10
C VAL A 130 -8.87 13.30 -6.48
N PRO A 131 -9.20 12.20 -5.76
CA PRO A 131 -8.20 11.37 -5.10
C PRO A 131 -7.11 10.81 -6.03
N LEU A 132 -7.46 10.56 -7.31
CA LEU A 132 -6.52 10.10 -8.33
C LEU A 132 -5.40 11.12 -8.61
N GLU A 133 -5.73 12.42 -8.64
CA GLU A 133 -4.73 13.47 -8.87
C GLU A 133 -3.78 13.57 -7.68
N VAL A 134 -4.32 13.53 -6.46
CA VAL A 134 -3.53 13.58 -5.22
C VAL A 134 -2.60 12.37 -5.10
N GLU A 135 -3.08 11.17 -5.44
CA GLU A 135 -2.23 9.97 -5.52
C GLU A 135 -1.13 10.13 -6.57
N GLY A 136 -1.45 10.63 -7.76
CA GLY A 136 -0.47 10.88 -8.82
C GLY A 136 0.62 11.86 -8.38
N GLU A 137 0.25 12.95 -7.70
CA GLU A 137 1.18 13.92 -7.11
C GLU A 137 2.10 13.27 -6.06
N LEU A 138 1.55 12.43 -5.18
CA LEU A 138 2.31 11.70 -4.17
C LEU A 138 3.26 10.68 -4.79
N ILE A 139 2.82 9.89 -5.77
CA ILE A 139 3.69 8.94 -6.49
C ILE A 139 4.78 9.68 -7.25
N ALA A 140 4.47 10.81 -7.90
CA ALA A 140 5.47 11.63 -8.58
C ALA A 140 6.49 12.22 -7.58
N ALA A 141 6.04 12.66 -6.41
CA ALA A 141 6.93 13.12 -5.35
C ALA A 141 7.82 11.99 -4.80
N PHE A 142 7.27 10.77 -4.66
CA PHE A 142 8.02 9.59 -4.26
C PHE A 142 9.10 9.25 -5.29
N ARG A 143 8.76 9.26 -6.59
CA ARG A 143 9.72 9.06 -7.68
C ARG A 143 10.85 10.07 -7.68
N ARG A 144 10.57 11.34 -7.37
CA ARG A 144 11.62 12.36 -7.22
C ARG A 144 12.55 12.11 -6.05
N ALA A 145 12.06 11.50 -4.97
CA ALA A 145 12.83 11.20 -3.77
C ALA A 145 13.66 9.91 -3.89
N TYR A 146 13.10 8.86 -4.52
CA TYR A 146 13.67 7.50 -4.52
C TYR A 146 14.02 6.95 -5.91
N GLY A 147 13.81 7.72 -6.98
CA GLY A 147 14.09 7.31 -8.37
C GLY A 147 13.08 6.34 -9.00
N LYS A 148 12.25 5.66 -8.19
CA LYS A 148 11.18 4.75 -8.65
C LYS A 148 9.89 4.91 -7.82
N ALA A 149 8.82 4.21 -8.18
CA ALA A 149 7.56 4.24 -7.43
C ALA A 149 7.69 3.42 -6.12
N PRO A 150 6.76 3.58 -5.16
CA PRO A 150 6.71 2.71 -4.00
C PRO A 150 6.62 1.24 -4.41
N PHE A 151 7.17 0.36 -3.58
CA PHE A 151 7.33 -1.07 -3.83
C PHE A 151 6.13 -1.76 -4.51
N ALA A 152 4.90 -1.49 -4.06
CA ALA A 152 3.71 -2.16 -4.58
C ALA A 152 2.90 -1.32 -5.60
N ASN A 153 3.42 -0.17 -6.02
CA ASN A 153 2.87 0.64 -7.11
C ASN A 153 3.53 0.24 -8.44
N ASP A 154 2.76 0.29 -9.54
CA ASP A 154 3.23 -0.07 -10.89
C ASP A 154 3.90 -1.46 -11.05
N PRO A 155 3.38 -2.56 -10.44
CA PRO A 155 4.04 -3.87 -10.49
C PRO A 155 4.06 -4.51 -11.89
N HIS A 156 3.42 -3.88 -12.88
CA HIS A 156 3.29 -4.38 -14.25
C HIS A 156 4.34 -3.84 -15.23
N ARG A 157 5.26 -2.97 -14.78
CA ARG A 157 6.33 -2.44 -15.63
C ARG A 157 7.55 -3.35 -15.78
N LEU A 158 7.55 -4.54 -15.19
CA LEU A 158 8.62 -5.52 -15.34
C LEU A 158 8.00 -6.91 -15.50
N GLY A 159 8.11 -7.46 -16.71
CA GLY A 159 7.65 -8.82 -17.05
C GLY A 159 6.20 -8.89 -17.52
N ALA A 160 5.97 -8.50 -18.77
CA ALA A 160 5.06 -9.25 -19.63
C ALA A 160 5.84 -10.46 -20.19
#